data_AF-A0A349UNV6-F1
#
_entry.id   AF-A0A349UNV6-F1
#
_cell.length_a   1.000
_cell.length_b   1.000
_cell.length_c   1.000
_cell.angle_alpha   90.00
_cell.angle_beta   90.00
_cell.angle_gamma   90.00
#
_symmetry.space_group_name_H-M   'P 1'
#
loop_
_entity.id
_entity.type
_entity.pdbx_description
1 polymer ?
#
loop_
_entity_poly.entity_id
_entity_poly.type
_entity_poly.pdbx_seq_one_letter_code
_entity_poly.pdbx_strand_id
1 'polypeptide(L)'
;MAETLTPKLKTCTNCPPLVVPRRGYTPARPSCVECVEKHLGAAYVLLAELNDLPDARRIEPPNLSRRLRAIGHLFEAEDESQEWPELHAAIREARRAYQATGTAPALDPLAAMIAAQRNG
;
A
#
# COMPACT_ATOMS: atom_id res chain seq x y z
N MET A 1 -12.79 1.61 -28.83
CA MET A 1 -12.03 2.80 -28.39
C MET A 1 -11.76 2.61 -26.91
N ALA A 2 -10.54 2.25 -26.52
CA ALA A 2 -10.20 2.10 -25.12
C ALA A 2 -10.22 3.50 -24.50
N GLU A 3 -11.21 3.75 -23.66
CA GLU A 3 -11.29 4.95 -22.85
C GLU A 3 -9.99 5.02 -22.03
N THR A 4 -9.22 6.09 -22.24
CA THR A 4 -7.91 6.24 -21.60
C THR A 4 -8.15 6.24 -20.09
N LEU A 5 -7.77 5.17 -19.40
CA LEU A 5 -7.74 5.05 -17.95
C LEU A 5 -6.58 5.91 -17.40
N THR A 6 -6.59 7.19 -17.76
CA THR A 6 -5.68 8.18 -17.22
C THR A 6 -6.11 8.36 -15.77
N PRO A 7 -5.27 7.98 -14.78
CA PRO A 7 -5.64 8.13 -13.38
C PRO A 7 -5.94 9.60 -13.12
N LYS A 8 -7.21 9.92 -12.82
CA LYS A 8 -7.62 11.28 -12.50
C LYS A 8 -7.23 11.55 -11.06
N LEU A 9 -6.22 12.39 -10.89
CA LEU A 9 -5.74 12.83 -9.58
C LEU A 9 -6.88 13.52 -8.81
N LYS A 10 -7.31 12.91 -7.70
CA LYS A 10 -8.17 13.58 -6.71
C LYS A 10 -7.26 14.28 -5.69
N THR A 11 -7.54 15.54 -5.39
CA THR A 11 -6.76 16.34 -4.43
C THR A 11 -6.89 15.75 -3.03
N CYS A 12 -5.82 15.16 -2.51
CA CYS A 12 -5.72 14.78 -1.09
C CYS A 12 -4.82 15.77 -0.33
N THR A 13 -5.32 16.30 0.79
CA THR A 13 -4.79 17.47 1.51
C THR A 13 -3.38 17.30 2.07
N ASN A 14 -2.83 16.09 2.06
CA ASN A 14 -1.54 15.77 2.70
C ASN A 14 -0.68 14.82 1.85
N CYS A 15 -0.89 14.72 0.53
CA CYS A 15 0.04 13.97 -0.33
C CYS A 15 1.32 14.77 -0.57
N PRO A 16 2.53 14.17 -0.50
CA PRO A 16 3.69 14.78 -1.14
C PRO A 16 3.37 15.01 -2.63
N PRO A 17 3.96 16.04 -3.27
CA PRO A 17 3.79 16.23 -4.70
C PRO A 17 4.19 14.93 -5.41
N LEU A 18 3.33 14.46 -6.32
CA LEU A 18 3.60 13.29 -7.15
C LEU A 18 5.04 13.36 -7.64
N VAL A 19 5.80 12.30 -7.44
CA VAL A 19 6.94 12.03 -8.31
C VAL A 19 6.30 11.96 -9.69
N VAL A 20 6.48 13.04 -10.47
CA VAL A 20 5.98 13.20 -11.83
C VAL A 20 6.10 11.85 -12.51
N PRO A 21 5.02 11.29 -13.12
CA PRO A 21 5.14 10.05 -13.87
C PRO A 21 6.33 10.26 -14.78
N ARG A 22 7.42 9.48 -14.59
CA ARG A 22 8.62 9.61 -15.41
C ARG A 22 8.12 9.69 -16.84
N ARG A 23 8.33 10.80 -17.55
CA ARG A 23 7.75 11.01 -18.88
C ARG A 23 8.01 9.74 -19.70
N GLY A 24 6.97 8.96 -19.97
CA GLY A 24 7.07 7.65 -20.62
C GLY A 24 6.69 6.40 -19.82
N TYR A 25 6.39 6.46 -18.52
CA TYR A 25 5.79 5.32 -17.82
C TYR A 25 4.28 5.29 -18.09
N THR A 26 3.90 4.58 -19.16
CA THR A 26 2.53 4.05 -19.28
C THR A 26 2.56 2.69 -18.60
N PRO A 27 1.92 2.51 -17.42
CA PRO A 27 1.90 1.21 -16.80
C PRO A 27 1.26 0.22 -17.77
N ALA A 28 1.84 -0.98 -17.90
CA ALA A 28 1.38 -2.00 -18.84
C ALA A 28 -0.08 -2.44 -18.57
N ARG A 29 -0.59 -2.16 -17.37
CA ARG A 29 -1.97 -2.30 -16.95
C ARG A 29 -2.38 -1.10 -16.07
N PRO A 30 -3.62 -0.60 -16.17
CA PRO A 30 -4.14 0.37 -15.21
C PRO A 30 -4.10 -0.22 -13.79
N SER A 31 -3.93 0.65 -12.78
CA SER A 31 -4.06 0.27 -11.37
C SER A 31 -5.44 -0.36 -11.13
N CYS A 32 -5.50 -1.47 -10.41
CA CYS A 32 -6.75 -2.17 -10.11
C CYS A 32 -6.79 -2.66 -8.66
N VAL A 33 -7.98 -2.98 -8.15
CA VAL A 33 -8.17 -3.35 -6.74
C VAL A 33 -7.39 -4.62 -6.40
N GLU A 34 -7.18 -5.51 -7.37
CA GLU A 34 -6.37 -6.72 -7.22
C GLU A 34 -4.86 -6.40 -7.07
N CYS A 35 -4.37 -5.28 -7.64
CA CYS A 35 -3.00 -4.81 -7.40
C CYS A 35 -2.85 -4.33 -5.95
N VAL A 36 -3.83 -3.56 -5.46
CA VAL A 36 -3.88 -3.12 -4.06
C VAL A 36 -3.87 -4.34 -3.13
N GLU A 37 -4.74 -5.32 -3.38
CA GLU A 37 -4.82 -6.56 -2.61
C GLU A 37 -3.51 -7.36 -2.62
N LYS A 38 -2.89 -7.52 -3.79
CA LYS A 38 -1.59 -8.19 -3.92
C LYS A 38 -0.51 -7.52 -3.07
N HIS A 39 -0.42 -6.20 -3.13
CA HIS A 39 0.59 -5.43 -2.40
C HIS A 39 0.33 -5.46 -0.89
N LEU A 40 -0.92 -5.31 -0.45
CA LEU A 40 -1.28 -5.45 0.95
C LEU A 40 -0.99 -6.86 1.47
N GLY A 41 -1.37 -7.91 0.74
CA GLY A 41 -1.07 -9.30 1.10
C GLY A 41 0.43 -9.55 1.28
N ALA A 42 1.26 -9.06 0.36
CA ALA A 42 2.71 -9.16 0.46
C ALA A 42 3.28 -8.41 1.68
N ALA A 43 2.77 -7.21 1.97
CA ALA A 43 3.15 -6.47 3.18
C ALA A 43 2.79 -7.28 4.43
N TYR A 44 1.57 -7.82 4.50
CA TYR A 44 1.09 -8.54 5.68
C TYR A 44 1.88 -9.80 6.00
N VAL A 45 2.24 -10.60 4.99
CA VAL A 45 3.09 -11.78 5.21
C VAL A 45 4.42 -11.38 5.83
N LEU A 46 5.08 -10.36 5.28
CA LEU A 46 6.36 -9.87 5.81
C LEU A 46 6.23 -9.31 7.23
N LEU A 47 5.12 -8.63 7.54
CA LEU A 47 4.88 -8.10 8.88
C LEU A 47 4.56 -9.19 9.89
N ALA A 48 3.79 -10.21 9.50
CA ALA A 48 3.51 -11.38 10.34
C ALA A 48 4.81 -12.13 10.66
N GLU A 49 5.63 -12.41 9.65
CA GLU A 49 6.95 -13.03 9.83
C GLU A 49 7.84 -12.25 10.81
N LEU A 50 7.79 -10.92 10.77
CA LEU A 50 8.54 -10.07 11.70
C LEU A 50 7.94 -10.08 13.11
N ASN A 51 6.62 -10.14 13.21
CA ASN A 51 5.93 -10.15 14.50
C ASN A 51 6.11 -11.47 15.25
N ASP A 52 6.30 -12.58 14.54
CA ASP A 52 6.57 -13.89 15.16
C ASP A 52 8.01 -14.01 15.72
N LEU A 53 8.89 -13.07 15.38
CA LEU A 53 10.25 -13.02 15.93
C LEU A 53 10.28 -12.37 17.33
N PRO A 54 11.16 -12.86 18.23
CA PRO A 54 11.48 -12.16 19.47
C PRO A 54 11.98 -10.74 19.19
N ASP A 55 11.66 -9.77 20.06
CA ASP A 55 11.98 -8.35 19.84
C ASP A 55 13.45 -8.09 19.51
N ALA A 56 14.37 -8.77 20.20
CA ALA A 56 15.81 -8.65 19.96
C ALA A 56 16.22 -9.04 18.53
N ARG A 57 15.48 -9.95 17.89
CA ARG A 57 15.75 -10.40 16.52
C ARG A 57 15.14 -9.48 15.46
N ARG A 58 14.08 -8.73 15.79
CA ARG A 58 13.40 -7.83 14.83
C ARG A 58 14.31 -6.74 14.27
N ILE A 59 15.34 -6.35 15.03
CA ILE A 59 16.32 -5.32 14.64
C ILE A 59 17.58 -5.88 13.96
N GLU A 60 17.69 -7.20 13.78
CA GLU A 60 18.80 -7.79 13.03
C GLU A 60 18.77 -7.34 11.55
N PRO A 61 19.92 -7.16 10.88
CA PRO A 61 19.99 -6.64 9.51
C PRO A 61 19.08 -7.34 8.46
N PRO A 62 18.92 -8.68 8.49
CA PRO A 62 17.99 -9.37 7.59
C PRO A 62 16.52 -8.97 7.83
N ASN A 63 16.15 -8.69 9.07
CA ASN A 63 14.78 -8.34 9.48
C ASN A 63 14.49 -6.85 9.23
N LEU A 64 15.49 -5.98 9.33
CA LEU A 64 15.41 -4.61 8.84
C LEU A 64 15.11 -4.57 7.33
N SER A 65 15.74 -5.47 6.57
CA SER A 65 15.48 -5.60 5.13
C SER A 65 14.04 -6.04 4.85
N ARG A 66 13.50 -7.00 5.61
CA ARG A 66 12.08 -7.40 5.54
C ARG A 66 11.14 -6.24 5.89
N ARG A 67 11.45 -5.48 6.94
CA ARG A 67 10.67 -4.30 7.35
C ARG A 67 10.60 -3.26 6.25
N LEU A 68 11.73 -2.96 5.60
CA LEU A 68 11.79 -2.04 4.47
C LEU A 68 10.98 -2.54 3.27
N ARG A 69 11.01 -3.84 2.97
CA ARG A 69 10.19 -4.45 1.91
C ARG A 69 8.68 -4.37 2.22
N ALA A 70 8.29 -4.64 3.47
CA ALA A 70 6.90 -4.49 3.90
C ALA A 70 6.41 -3.05 3.74
N ILE A 71 7.24 -2.07 4.14
CA ILE A 71 6.96 -0.64 3.93
C ILE A 71 6.83 -0.31 2.44
N GLY A 72 7.71 -0.84 1.60
CA GLY A 72 7.63 -0.68 0.15
C GLY A 72 6.30 -1.19 -0.41
N HIS A 73 5.86 -2.38 0.01
CA HIS A 73 4.56 -2.92 -0.41
C HIS A 73 3.36 -2.11 0.08
N LEU A 74 3.40 -1.54 1.29
CA LEU A 74 2.37 -0.61 1.74
C LEU A 74 2.34 0.67 0.91
N PHE A 75 3.49 1.14 0.42
CA PHE A 75 3.56 2.31 -0.46
C PHE A 75 2.98 2.02 -1.85
N GLU A 76 3.32 0.88 -2.45
CA GLU A 76 2.73 0.45 -3.72
C GLU A 76 1.21 0.29 -3.60
N ALA A 77 0.71 -0.31 -2.50
CA ALA A 77 -0.73 -0.41 -2.26
C ALA A 77 -1.42 0.97 -2.13
N GLU A 78 -0.74 1.95 -1.51
CA GLU A 78 -1.24 3.33 -1.44
C GLU A 78 -1.30 3.98 -2.83
N ASP A 79 -0.28 3.77 -3.67
CA ASP A 79 -0.23 4.35 -5.02
C ASP A 79 -1.31 3.74 -5.92
N GLU A 80 -1.46 2.42 -5.88
CA GLU A 80 -2.45 1.67 -6.66
C GLU A 80 -3.90 1.97 -6.23
N SER A 81 -4.11 2.49 -5.02
CA SER A 81 -5.46 2.76 -4.48
C SER A 81 -5.97 4.19 -4.70
N GLN A 82 -5.22 5.05 -5.39
CA GLN A 82 -5.57 6.47 -5.60
C GLN A 82 -6.98 6.70 -6.17
N GLU A 83 -7.54 5.75 -6.91
CA GLU A 83 -8.90 5.81 -7.46
C GLU A 83 -10.00 5.78 -6.38
N TRP A 84 -9.74 5.08 -5.26
CA TRP A 84 -10.64 4.86 -4.12
C TRP A 84 -10.17 5.67 -2.90
N PRO A 85 -10.66 6.90 -2.68
CA PRO A 85 -10.07 7.84 -1.72
C PRO A 85 -10.07 7.35 -0.28
N GLU A 86 -11.12 6.66 0.13
CA GLU A 86 -11.23 6.09 1.49
C GLU A 86 -10.21 4.97 1.70
N LEU A 87 -10.10 4.04 0.75
CA LEU A 87 -9.12 2.95 0.77
C LEU A 87 -7.69 3.49 0.75
N HIS A 88 -7.41 4.46 -0.13
CA HIS A 88 -6.12 5.16 -0.19
C HIS A 88 -5.76 5.82 1.15
N ALA A 89 -6.70 6.55 1.76
CA ALA A 89 -6.46 7.19 3.05
C ALA A 89 -6.20 6.17 4.16
N ALA A 90 -6.95 5.06 4.19
CA ALA A 90 -6.76 4.00 5.17
C ALA A 90 -5.40 3.30 5.03
N ILE A 91 -4.98 2.99 3.80
CA ILE A 91 -3.66 2.39 3.52
C ILE A 91 -2.52 3.36 3.88
N ARG A 92 -2.68 4.63 3.51
CA ARG A 92 -1.71 5.69 3.85
C ARG A 92 -1.53 5.83 5.36
N GLU A 93 -2.62 5.83 6.12
CA GLU A 93 -2.58 5.91 7.57
C GLU A 93 -1.91 4.68 8.18
N ALA A 94 -2.28 3.48 7.72
CA ALA A 94 -1.65 2.24 8.13
C ALA A 94 -0.13 2.23 7.86
N ARG A 95 0.30 2.71 6.69
CA ARG A 95 1.72 2.84 6.35
C ARG A 95 2.43 3.83 7.26
N ARG A 96 1.85 5.00 7.50
CA ARG A 96 2.42 6.04 8.36
C ARG A 96 2.55 5.56 9.80
N ALA A 97 1.51 4.94 10.35
CA ALA A 97 1.53 4.35 11.68
C ALA A 97 2.64 3.29 11.80
N TYR A 98 2.72 2.36 10.84
CA TYR A 98 3.76 1.33 10.87
C TYR A 98 5.18 1.91 10.75
N GLN A 99 5.38 2.92 9.89
CA GLN A 99 6.68 3.60 9.75
C GLN A 99 7.08 4.32 11.05
N ALA A 100 6.15 5.02 11.69
CA ALA A 100 6.42 5.83 12.88
C ALA A 100 6.63 4.99 14.15
N THR A 101 5.73 4.04 14.41
CA THR A 101 5.67 3.33 15.71
C THR A 101 5.87 1.83 15.59
N GLY A 102 5.92 1.28 14.38
CA GLY A 102 5.94 -0.17 14.17
C GLY A 102 4.59 -0.86 14.41
N THR A 103 3.51 -0.09 14.64
CA THR A 103 2.17 -0.65 14.84
C THR A 103 1.70 -1.35 13.57
N ALA A 104 1.43 -2.65 13.66
CA ALA A 104 0.96 -3.43 12.53
C ALA A 104 -0.40 -2.88 12.01
N PRO A 105 -0.59 -2.79 10.69
CA PRO A 105 -1.88 -2.42 10.10
C PRO A 105 -3.02 -3.34 10.55
N ALA A 106 -4.21 -2.79 10.79
CA ALA A 106 -5.42 -3.58 10.99
C ALA A 106 -5.89 -4.17 9.65
N LEU A 107 -5.92 -5.50 9.55
CA LEU A 107 -6.19 -6.21 8.30
C LEU A 107 -7.68 -6.24 7.94
N ASP A 108 -8.52 -6.54 8.93
CA ASP A 108 -9.95 -6.77 8.70
C ASP A 108 -10.67 -5.55 8.09
N PRO A 109 -10.41 -4.30 8.57
CA PRO A 109 -11.01 -3.13 7.95
C PRO A 109 -10.55 -2.91 6.50
N LEU A 110 -9.26 -3.11 6.23
CA LEU A 110 -8.70 -2.93 4.88
C LEU A 110 -9.23 -4.00 3.91
N ALA A 111 -9.33 -5.25 4.36
CA ALA A 111 -9.92 -6.34 3.59
C ALA A 111 -11.40 -6.09 3.27
N ALA A 112 -12.18 -5.57 4.22
CA ALA A 112 -13.59 -5.22 4.01
C ALA A 112 -13.74 -4.10 2.97
N MET A 113 -12.87 -3.08 3.01
CA MET A 113 -12.87 -1.99 2.03
C MET A 113 -12.53 -2.49 0.62
N ILE A 114 -11.54 -3.38 0.49
CA ILE A 114 -11.19 -4.03 -0.79
C ILE A 114 -12.37 -4.85 -1.33
N ALA A 115 -12.99 -5.67 -0.47
CA ALA A 115 -14.14 -6.48 -0.85
C ALA A 115 -15.32 -5.63 -1.33
N ALA A 116 -15.55 -4.47 -0.70
CA ALA A 116 -16.57 -3.52 -1.14
C ALA A 116 -16.30 -2.99 -2.56
N GLN A 117 -15.05 -2.69 -2.92
CA GLN A 117 -14.70 -2.22 -4.27
C GLN A 117 -14.74 -3.33 -5.34
N ARG A 118 -14.66 -4.60 -4.94
CA ARG A 118 -14.78 -5.75 -5.85
C ARG A 118 -16.23 -6.08 -6.23
N ASN A 119 -17.17 -5.75 -5.35
CA ASN A 119 -18.57 -6.13 -5.46
C ASN A 119 -19.50 -4.97 -5.85
N GLY A 120 -18.98 -3.74 -5.92
CA GLY A 120 -19.69 -2.53 -6.35
C GLY A 120 -19.38 -2.17 -7.78
#